data_AF-A0A2N5THL4-F1
#
_entry.id   AF-A0A2N5THL4-F1
#
_cell.length_a   1.000
_cell.length_b   1.000
_cell.length_c   1.000
_cell.angle_alpha   90.00
_cell.angle_beta   90.00
_cell.angle_gamma   90.00
#
_symmetry.space_group_name_H-M   'P 1'
#
loop_
_entity.id
_entity.type
_entity.pdbx_description
1 polymer ?
#
loop_
_entity_poly.entity_id
_entity_poly.type
_entity_poly.pdbx_seq_one_letter_code
_entity_poly.pdbx_strand_id
1 'polypeptide(L)'
;MKWAIQEHSQLVNLIREFTGPINPNHQFFSLTNHPTLRSLSTIGRTLAAKALVHARFVHICNLQWEWNHFCLQVLADTTSQEDDLTIRRQWSDQMTTLRFDISQLLGDNDNLLATLEGRVPHLEDQEDQEEDDNGDESDDDDYLNEVEGFMNQTMIDELANEVATNVQLDL
;
A
#
# COMPACT_ATOMS: atom_id res chain seq x y z
N MET A 1 10.97 -9.80 22.97
CA MET A 1 11.45 -8.62 22.22
C MET A 1 12.53 -8.94 21.20
N LYS A 2 13.72 -9.45 21.59
CA LYS A 2 14.84 -9.72 20.65
C LYS A 2 14.43 -10.48 19.37
N TRP A 3 13.68 -11.57 19.51
CA TRP A 3 13.17 -12.34 18.37
C TRP A 3 12.34 -11.48 17.42
N ALA A 4 11.32 -10.77 17.92
CA ALA A 4 10.46 -9.92 17.10
C ALA A 4 11.24 -8.80 16.41
N ILE A 5 12.25 -8.21 17.08
CA ILE A 5 13.13 -7.20 16.48
C ILE A 5 13.92 -7.77 15.30
N GLN A 6 14.47 -8.98 15.49
CA GLN A 6 15.24 -9.67 14.46
C GLN A 6 14.34 -10.06 13.27
N GLU A 7 13.18 -10.65 13.53
CA GLU A 7 12.21 -11.03 12.50
C GLU A 7 11.73 -9.82 11.71
N HIS A 8 11.33 -8.72 12.38
CA HIS A 8 10.96 -7.48 11.71
C HIS A 8 12.08 -7.02 10.78
N SER A 9 13.32 -6.95 11.28
CA SER A 9 14.47 -6.48 10.48
C SER A 9 14.76 -7.39 9.28
N GLN A 10 14.64 -8.71 9.44
CA GLN A 10 14.81 -9.67 8.35
C GLN A 10 13.72 -9.51 7.28
N LEU A 11 12.46 -9.33 7.70
CA LEU A 11 11.33 -9.13 6.80
C LEU A 11 11.46 -7.80 6.03
N VAL A 12 11.88 -6.71 6.67
CA VAL A 12 12.16 -5.44 5.99
C VAL A 12 13.28 -5.59 4.95
N ASN A 13 14.33 -6.36 5.24
CA ASN A 13 15.39 -6.63 4.27
C ASN A 13 14.88 -7.44 3.08
N LEU A 14 14.06 -8.48 3.33
CA LEU A 14 13.38 -9.23 2.26
C LEU A 14 12.48 -8.32 1.43
N ILE A 15 11.78 -7.37 2.05
CA ILE A 15 10.94 -6.40 1.37
C ILE A 15 11.79 -5.52 0.42
N ARG A 16 12.95 -5.03 0.89
CA ARG A 16 13.90 -4.30 0.02
C ARG A 16 14.45 -5.14 -1.12
N GLU A 17 14.70 -6.44 -0.91
CA GLU A 17 15.14 -7.33 -1.98
C GLU A 17 14.10 -7.45 -3.10
N PHE A 18 12.80 -7.35 -2.80
CA PHE A 18 11.73 -7.44 -3.81
C PHE A 18 11.63 -6.21 -4.74
N THR A 19 12.10 -5.06 -4.30
CA THR A 19 12.05 -3.79 -5.05
C THR A 19 13.35 -3.52 -5.81
N GLY A 20 14.42 -4.26 -5.48
CA GLY A 20 15.71 -4.23 -6.16
C GLY A 20 15.89 -5.26 -7.29
N PRO A 21 17.08 -5.29 -7.93
CA PRO A 21 17.38 -6.27 -8.97
C PRO A 21 17.45 -7.70 -8.41
N ILE A 22 16.91 -8.66 -9.17
CA ILE A 22 16.88 -10.08 -8.78
C ILE A 22 18.30 -10.64 -8.74
N ASN A 23 18.76 -11.03 -7.56
CA ASN A 23 20.06 -11.66 -7.34
C ASN A 23 19.88 -13.11 -6.84
N PRO A 24 20.53 -14.10 -7.47
CA PRO A 24 20.44 -15.51 -7.07
C PRO A 24 20.90 -15.80 -5.63
N ASN A 25 21.74 -14.93 -5.06
CA ASN A 25 22.25 -15.08 -3.69
C ASN A 25 21.30 -14.54 -2.63
N HIS A 26 20.19 -13.90 -3.03
CA HIS A 26 19.23 -13.29 -2.12
C HIS A 26 18.26 -14.33 -1.56
N GLN A 27 17.79 -14.12 -0.33
CA GLN A 27 16.82 -15.01 0.31
C GLN A 27 15.51 -15.08 -0.49
N PHE A 28 15.17 -13.99 -1.19
CA PHE A 28 14.08 -13.96 -2.16
C PHE A 28 14.13 -15.06 -3.23
N PHE A 29 15.31 -15.36 -3.78
CA PHE A 29 15.46 -16.39 -4.81
C PHE A 29 15.13 -17.78 -4.24
N SER A 30 15.54 -18.05 -3.01
CA SER A 30 15.20 -19.30 -2.32
C SER A 30 13.69 -19.42 -2.07
N LEU A 31 13.04 -18.32 -1.68
CA LEU A 31 11.60 -18.30 -1.40
C LEU A 31 10.75 -18.53 -2.67
N THR A 32 11.12 -17.89 -3.79
CA THR A 32 10.41 -18.05 -5.06
C THR A 32 10.58 -19.43 -5.68
N ASN A 33 11.67 -20.14 -5.37
CA ASN A 33 11.90 -21.52 -5.80
C ASN A 33 11.39 -22.57 -4.81
N HIS A 34 10.67 -22.15 -3.74
CA HIS A 34 10.14 -23.08 -2.77
C HIS A 34 9.15 -24.07 -3.42
N PRO A 35 9.20 -25.38 -3.09
CA PRO A 35 8.36 -26.40 -3.72
C PRO A 35 6.86 -26.10 -3.67
N THR A 36 6.39 -25.45 -2.61
CA THR A 36 4.98 -25.04 -2.44
C THR A 36 4.49 -24.09 -3.54
N LEU A 37 5.38 -23.27 -4.10
CA LEU A 37 5.03 -22.32 -5.15
C LEU A 37 5.28 -22.88 -6.57
N ARG A 38 5.78 -24.11 -6.70
CA ARG A 38 6.18 -24.72 -7.99
C ARG A 38 5.04 -24.88 -8.99
N SER A 39 3.80 -24.93 -8.52
CA SER A 39 2.60 -24.96 -9.36
C SER A 39 2.31 -23.64 -10.07
N LEU A 40 2.93 -22.53 -9.63
CA LEU A 40 2.72 -21.20 -10.17
C LEU A 40 3.74 -20.86 -11.27
N SER A 41 3.34 -19.97 -12.18
CA SER A 41 4.25 -19.34 -13.15
C SER A 41 5.35 -18.56 -12.43
N THR A 42 6.44 -18.23 -13.11
CA THR A 42 7.54 -17.45 -12.51
C THR A 42 7.04 -16.13 -11.91
N ILE A 43 6.14 -15.44 -12.61
CA ILE A 43 5.50 -14.20 -12.13
C ILE A 43 4.61 -14.50 -10.91
N GLY A 44 3.81 -15.56 -10.96
CA GLY A 44 2.95 -15.98 -9.86
C GLY A 44 3.74 -16.35 -8.59
N ARG A 45 4.91 -16.98 -8.74
CA ARG A 45 5.82 -17.30 -7.64
C ARG A 45 6.35 -16.04 -6.96
N THR A 46 6.74 -15.04 -7.75
CA THR A 46 7.20 -13.74 -7.23
C THR A 46 6.08 -13.02 -6.49
N LEU A 47 4.87 -12.93 -7.06
CA LEU A 47 3.74 -12.27 -6.41
C LEU A 47 3.31 -12.99 -5.13
N ALA A 48 3.28 -14.33 -5.15
CA ALA A 48 2.97 -15.12 -3.96
C ALA A 48 4.03 -14.93 -2.86
N ALA A 49 5.32 -14.95 -3.20
CA ALA A 49 6.40 -14.68 -2.26
C ALA A 49 6.29 -13.28 -1.64
N LYS A 50 6.04 -12.26 -2.47
CA LYS A 50 5.77 -10.87 -2.05
C LYS A 50 4.60 -10.79 -1.07
N ALA A 51 3.48 -11.44 -1.39
CA ALA A 51 2.30 -11.46 -0.53
C ALA A 51 2.54 -12.19 0.80
N LEU A 52 3.26 -13.32 0.78
CA LEU A 52 3.59 -14.09 2.00
C LEU A 52 4.48 -13.30 2.95
N VAL A 53 5.53 -12.65 2.44
CA VAL A 53 6.42 -11.82 3.27
C VAL A 53 5.66 -10.62 3.83
N HIS A 54 4.83 -9.96 3.01
CA HIS A 54 3.99 -8.86 3.48
C HIS A 54 3.03 -9.33 4.59
N ALA A 55 2.29 -10.41 4.40
CA ALA A 55 1.38 -10.96 5.42
C ALA A 55 2.12 -11.30 6.73
N ARG A 56 3.32 -11.89 6.61
CA ARG A 56 4.14 -12.21 7.77
C ARG A 56 4.64 -10.95 8.48
N PHE A 57 5.00 -9.91 7.73
CA PHE A 57 5.42 -8.62 8.27
C PHE A 57 4.30 -7.97 9.07
N VAL A 58 3.10 -7.82 8.50
CA VAL A 58 1.91 -7.28 9.18
C VAL A 58 1.63 -8.04 10.47
N HIS A 59 1.72 -9.38 10.44
CA HIS A 59 1.53 -10.20 11.63
C HIS A 59 2.57 -9.89 12.73
N ILE A 60 3.85 -9.74 12.39
CA ILE A 60 4.88 -9.34 13.37
C ILE A 60 4.60 -7.94 13.91
N CYS A 61 4.20 -6.98 13.07
CA CYS A 61 3.84 -5.63 13.50
C CYS A 61 2.70 -5.65 14.53
N ASN A 62 1.64 -6.41 14.27
CA ASN A 62 0.51 -6.55 15.19
C ASN A 62 0.95 -7.18 16.53
N LEU A 63 1.77 -8.22 16.50
CA LEU A 63 2.33 -8.81 17.73
C LEU A 63 3.18 -7.80 18.51
N GLN A 64 3.99 -6.99 17.81
CA GLN A 64 4.79 -5.96 18.45
C GLN A 64 3.89 -4.91 19.13
N TRP A 65 2.81 -4.50 18.48
CA TRP A 65 1.83 -3.57 19.05
C TRP A 65 1.17 -4.11 20.32
N GLU A 66 0.63 -5.34 20.26
CA GLU A 66 -0.01 -6.01 21.39
C GLU A 66 0.96 -6.18 22.57
N TRP A 67 2.20 -6.55 22.29
CA TRP A 67 3.19 -6.80 23.34
C TRP A 67 3.87 -5.55 23.86
N ASN A 68 3.73 -4.39 23.20
CA ASN A 68 4.49 -3.19 23.49
C ASN A 68 4.42 -2.79 24.97
N HIS A 69 3.20 -2.70 25.52
CA HIS A 69 3.00 -2.32 26.91
C HIS A 69 3.64 -3.32 27.88
N PHE A 70 3.35 -4.61 27.70
CA PHE A 70 3.84 -5.67 28.57
C PHE A 70 5.36 -5.82 28.52
N CYS A 71 5.95 -5.76 27.32
CA CYS A 71 7.39 -5.89 27.12
C CYS A 71 8.17 -4.72 27.75
N LEU A 72 7.66 -3.50 27.64
CA LEU A 72 8.27 -2.34 28.29
C LEU A 72 8.15 -2.40 29.81
N GLN A 73 7.01 -2.89 30.33
CA GLN A 73 6.82 -3.12 31.75
C GLN A 73 7.82 -4.16 32.28
N VAL A 74 7.92 -5.32 31.62
CA VAL A 74 8.88 -6.37 32.02
C VAL A 74 10.31 -5.82 32.06
N LEU A 75 10.73 -5.06 31.04
CA LEU A 75 12.06 -4.44 31.05
C LEU A 75 12.26 -3.44 32.19
N ALA A 76 11.21 -2.73 32.62
CA ALA A 76 11.29 -1.78 33.73
C ALA A 76 11.31 -2.49 35.10
N ASP A 77 10.58 -3.60 35.24
CA ASP A 77 10.40 -4.32 36.50
C ASP A 77 11.51 -5.35 36.76
N THR A 78 12.30 -5.72 35.75
CA THR A 78 13.43 -6.64 35.89
C THR A 78 14.77 -5.93 36.12
N THR A 79 15.70 -6.61 36.80
CA THR A 79 17.09 -6.13 36.96
C THR A 79 17.73 -5.87 35.60
N SER A 80 18.33 -4.68 35.44
CA SER A 80 18.97 -4.25 34.20
C SER A 80 19.99 -5.27 33.70
N GLN A 81 19.84 -5.69 32.45
CA GLN A 81 20.80 -6.52 31.71
C GLN A 81 21.61 -5.65 30.75
N GLU A 82 22.78 -6.14 30.33
CA GLU A 82 23.74 -5.43 29.48
C GLU A 82 23.13 -4.96 28.14
N ASP A 83 22.20 -5.75 27.58
CA ASP A 83 21.58 -5.48 26.28
C ASP A 83 20.27 -4.66 26.34
N ASP A 84 19.74 -4.36 27.53
CA ASP A 84 18.39 -3.80 27.65
C ASP A 84 18.23 -2.45 26.95
N LEU A 85 19.27 -1.60 27.01
CA LEU A 85 19.28 -0.31 26.32
C LEU A 85 19.21 -0.48 24.80
N THR A 86 19.97 -1.44 24.26
CA THR A 86 19.98 -1.76 22.83
C THR A 86 18.61 -2.29 22.39
N ILE A 87 18.02 -3.20 23.15
CA ILE A 87 16.70 -3.77 22.87
C ILE A 87 15.63 -2.68 22.92
N ARG A 88 15.63 -1.83 23.96
CA ARG A 88 14.67 -0.72 24.07
C ARG A 88 14.77 0.23 22.90
N ARG A 89 15.99 0.61 22.51
CA ARG A 89 16.23 1.51 21.38
C ARG A 89 15.71 0.89 20.08
N GLN A 90 16.14 -0.32 19.75
CA GLN A 90 15.72 -1.00 18.52
C GLN A 90 14.21 -1.24 18.47
N TRP A 91 13.60 -1.62 19.60
CA TRP A 91 12.15 -1.78 19.71
C TRP A 91 11.42 -0.46 19.49
N SER A 92 11.88 0.63 20.12
CA SER A 92 11.29 1.96 19.97
C SER A 92 11.43 2.48 18.55
N ASP A 93 12.57 2.29 17.91
CA ASP A 93 12.80 2.69 16.51
C ASP A 93 11.80 1.97 15.59
N GLN A 94 11.68 0.64 15.72
CA GLN A 94 10.71 -0.14 14.94
C GLN A 94 9.26 0.28 15.23
N MET A 95 8.90 0.51 16.49
CA MET A 95 7.57 0.95 16.89
C MET A 95 7.21 2.33 16.32
N THR A 96 8.21 3.20 16.15
CA THR A 96 8.01 4.50 15.52
C THR A 96 7.67 4.36 14.04
N THR A 97 8.29 3.40 13.35
CA THR A 97 7.93 3.05 11.96
C THR A 97 6.52 2.46 11.85
N LEU A 98 6.02 1.79 12.89
CA LEU A 98 4.64 1.27 12.95
C LEU A 98 3.58 2.33 13.19
N ARG A 99 3.96 3.59 13.48
CA ARG A 99 2.99 4.69 13.64
C ARG A 99 2.36 5.12 12.32
N PHE A 100 2.96 4.76 11.19
CA PHE A 100 2.42 5.01 9.87
C PHE A 100 1.49 3.86 9.48
N ASP A 101 0.40 4.17 8.77
CA ASP A 101 -0.53 3.17 8.28
C ASP A 101 0.16 2.23 7.28
N ILE A 102 0.53 1.06 7.77
CA ILE A 102 1.06 -0.02 6.95
C ILE A 102 -0.07 -0.49 6.03
N SER A 103 0.16 -0.39 4.71
CA SER A 103 -0.76 -0.89 3.69
C SER A 103 -1.20 -2.32 4.03
N GLN A 104 -2.51 -2.52 4.23
CA GLN A 104 -3.06 -3.86 4.48
C GLN A 104 -3.25 -4.66 3.17
N LEU A 105 -2.94 -4.05 2.03
CA LEU A 105 -3.04 -4.69 0.72
C LEU A 105 -1.83 -5.59 0.49
N LEU A 106 -2.04 -6.89 0.69
CA LEU A 106 -1.00 -7.90 0.49
C LEU A 106 -0.43 -7.83 -0.93
N GLY A 107 0.90 -7.81 -1.02
CA GLY A 107 1.63 -7.71 -2.29
C GLY A 107 2.08 -6.30 -2.67
N ASP A 108 1.50 -5.24 -2.10
CA ASP A 108 1.92 -3.83 -2.31
C ASP A 108 3.21 -3.49 -1.55
N ASN A 109 4.31 -4.11 -1.98
CA ASN A 109 5.60 -4.01 -1.30
C ASN A 109 6.31 -2.67 -1.56
N ASP A 110 6.01 -2.00 -2.66
CA ASP A 110 6.64 -0.72 -3.01
C ASP A 110 6.11 0.41 -2.09
N ASN A 111 4.78 0.48 -1.90
CA ASN A 111 4.17 1.41 -0.96
C ASN A 111 4.53 1.08 0.50
N LEU A 112 4.55 -0.22 0.84
CA LEU A 112 5.03 -0.69 2.14
C LEU A 112 6.47 -0.21 2.39
N LEU A 113 7.37 -0.40 1.43
CA LEU A 113 8.75 0.02 1.57
C LEU A 113 8.88 1.54 1.66
N ALA A 114 8.12 2.29 0.86
CA ALA A 114 8.07 3.74 0.96
C ALA A 114 7.64 4.20 2.36
N THR A 115 6.65 3.52 2.96
CA THR A 115 6.18 3.78 4.33
C THR A 115 7.29 3.50 5.35
N LEU A 116 7.96 2.36 5.22
CA LEU A 116 9.07 1.97 6.08
C LEU A 116 10.29 2.89 5.99
N GLU A 117 10.52 3.49 4.82
CA GLU A 117 11.61 4.44 4.57
C GLU A 117 11.23 5.89 4.90
N GLY A 118 10.01 6.14 5.38
CA GLY A 118 9.51 7.49 5.67
C GLY A 118 9.39 8.37 4.43
N ARG A 119 9.20 7.77 3.26
CA ARG A 119 9.08 8.43 1.95
C ARG A 119 7.63 8.65 1.50
N VAL A 120 6.65 8.20 2.28
CA VAL A 120 5.23 8.44 1.96
C VAL A 120 4.97 9.94 2.09
N PRO A 121 4.37 10.59 1.07
CA PRO A 121 3.77 11.89 1.28
C PRO A 121 2.79 11.71 2.43
N HIS A 122 2.95 12.49 3.49
CA HIS A 122 1.90 12.67 4.47
C HIS A 122 0.61 12.85 3.66
N LEU A 123 -0.29 11.85 3.69
CA LEU A 123 -1.68 12.16 3.44
C LEU A 123 -2.00 13.00 4.65
N GLU A 124 -1.76 14.32 4.51
CA GLU A 124 -2.32 15.30 5.40
C GLU A 124 -3.77 14.87 5.55
N ASP A 125 -4.18 14.63 6.80
CA ASP A 125 -5.58 14.56 7.14
C ASP A 125 -6.23 15.68 6.33
N GLN A 126 -7.08 15.32 5.36
CA GLN A 126 -8.06 16.25 4.84
C GLN A 126 -8.99 16.49 6.02
N GLU A 127 -8.52 17.27 7.00
CA GLU A 127 -9.38 18.06 7.84
C GLU A 127 -10.25 18.80 6.83
N ASP A 128 -11.54 18.49 6.89
CA ASP A 128 -12.60 19.20 6.20
C ASP A 128 -12.29 20.71 6.33
N GLN A 129 -11.69 21.29 5.29
CA GLN A 129 -11.54 22.73 5.22
C GLN A 129 -12.94 23.26 4.99
N GLU A 130 -13.57 23.65 6.10
CA GLU A 130 -14.72 24.53 6.09
C GLU A 130 -14.44 25.66 5.08
N GLU A 131 -15.33 25.73 4.10
CA GLU A 131 -15.36 26.73 3.05
C GLU A 131 -15.21 28.13 3.66
N ASP A 132 -14.07 28.78 3.44
CA ASP A 132 -13.98 30.25 3.53
C ASP A 132 -13.94 30.80 2.11
N ASP A 133 -15.14 31.13 1.66
CA ASP A 133 -15.50 31.96 0.51
C ASP A 133 -14.51 33.11 0.29
N ASN A 134 -13.69 33.01 -0.75
CA ASN A 134 -13.14 34.17 -1.44
C ASN A 134 -12.95 33.84 -2.93
N GLY A 135 -13.98 34.21 -3.69
CA GLY A 135 -14.08 33.95 -5.13
C GLY A 135 -12.92 34.45 -5.99
N ASP A 136 -12.66 33.65 -7.01
CA ASP A 136 -12.24 34.11 -8.34
C ASP A 136 -12.91 33.17 -9.35
N GLU A 137 -14.07 33.59 -9.86
CA GLU A 137 -14.81 32.93 -10.94
C GLU A 137 -14.04 33.11 -12.26
N SER A 138 -13.44 32.04 -12.81
CA SER A 138 -13.19 31.94 -14.25
C SER A 138 -12.99 30.50 -14.71
N ASP A 139 -13.77 30.12 -15.73
CA ASP A 139 -13.52 29.09 -16.76
C ASP A 139 -14.03 27.63 -16.60
N ASP A 140 -14.86 27.29 -15.62
CA ASP A 140 -15.45 25.93 -15.56
C ASP A 140 -16.81 25.77 -16.27
N ASP A 141 -17.53 26.87 -16.57
CA ASP A 141 -18.83 26.82 -17.25
C ASP A 141 -18.74 26.52 -18.75
N ASP A 142 -17.59 26.81 -19.40
CA ASP A 142 -17.40 26.57 -20.83
C ASP A 142 -17.15 25.07 -21.13
N TYR A 143 -16.49 24.36 -20.22
CA TYR A 143 -16.23 22.93 -20.36
C TYR A 143 -17.51 22.08 -20.21
N LEU A 144 -18.39 22.47 -19.28
CA LEU A 144 -19.67 21.78 -19.08
C LEU A 144 -20.63 22.00 -20.26
N ASN A 145 -20.65 23.21 -20.85
CA ASN A 145 -21.44 23.49 -22.05
C ASN A 145 -20.93 22.72 -23.29
N GLU A 146 -19.62 22.54 -23.44
CA GLU A 146 -19.06 21.78 -24.57
C GLU A 146 -19.40 20.28 -24.47
N VAL A 147 -19.36 19.71 -23.26
CA VAL A 147 -19.76 18.31 -23.00
C VAL A 147 -21.26 18.10 -23.20
N GLU A 148 -22.10 19.05 -22.77
CA GLU A 148 -23.56 18.98 -22.98
C GLU A 148 -23.93 19.08 -24.48
N GLY A 149 -23.20 19.92 -25.24
CA GLY A 149 -23.36 20.03 -26.69
C GLY A 149 -23.02 18.74 -27.44
N PHE A 150 -21.94 18.05 -27.05
CA PHE A 150 -21.54 16.80 -27.69
C PHE A 150 -22.55 15.66 -27.46
N MET A 151 -23.15 15.61 -26.27
CA MET A 151 -24.09 14.56 -25.89
C MET A 151 -25.48 14.78 -26.52
N ASN A 152 -25.94 16.02 -26.63
CA ASN A 152 -27.21 16.36 -27.29
C ASN A 152 -27.16 16.17 -28.80
N GLN A 153 -26.05 16.52 -29.47
CA GLN A 153 -25.93 16.32 -30.92
C GLN A 153 -25.90 14.84 -31.29
N THR A 154 -25.19 14.01 -30.51
CA THR A 154 -25.10 12.56 -30.74
C THR A 154 -26.47 11.88 -30.58
N MET A 155 -27.26 12.28 -29.58
CA MET A 155 -28.60 11.73 -29.36
C MET A 155 -29.60 12.13 -30.46
N ILE A 156 -29.50 13.35 -31.00
CA ILE A 156 -30.34 13.79 -32.13
C ILE A 156 -29.95 13.08 -33.42
N ASP A 157 -28.66 12.87 -33.67
CA ASP A 157 -28.20 12.16 -34.88
C ASP A 157 -28.61 10.68 -34.87
N GLU A 158 -28.63 10.02 -33.70
CA GLU A 158 -29.16 8.65 -33.57
C GLU A 158 -30.68 8.60 -33.82
N LEU A 159 -31.46 9.54 -33.24
CA LEU A 159 -32.91 9.63 -33.47
C LEU A 159 -33.26 9.94 -34.94
N ALA A 160 -32.47 10.77 -35.63
CA ALA A 160 -32.68 11.07 -37.05
C ALA A 160 -32.38 9.85 -37.95
N ASN A 161 -31.39 9.04 -37.58
CA ASN A 161 -31.01 7.84 -38.33
C ASN A 161 -32.03 6.70 -38.14
N GLU A 162 -32.66 6.61 -36.96
CA GLU A 162 -33.78 5.68 -36.69
C GLU A 162 -35.09 6.06 -37.43
N VAL A 163 -35.31 7.35 -37.69
CA VAL A 163 -36.47 7.80 -38.49
C VAL A 163 -36.23 7.60 -39.99
N ALA A 164 -35.00 7.81 -40.49
CA ALA A 164 -34.67 7.59 -41.90
C ALA A 164 -34.70 6.09 -42.30
N THR A 165 -34.33 5.19 -41.39
CA THR A 165 -34.38 3.74 -41.64
C THR A 165 -35.80 3.16 -41.60
N ASN A 166 -36.74 3.79 -40.89
CA ASN A 166 -38.15 3.37 -40.86
C ASN A 166 -39.01 3.90 -42.02
N VAL A 167 -38.59 4.92 -42.76
CA VAL A 167 -39.34 5.42 -43.94
C VAL A 167 -38.99 4.66 -45.23
N GLN A 168 -37.92 3.85 -45.24
CA GLN A 168 -37.48 3.11 -46.42
C GLN A 168 -38.02 1.66 -46.50
N LEU A 169 -38.87 1.27 -45.54
CA LEU A 169 -39.54 -0.05 -45.50
C LEU A 169 -41.03 0.00 -45.91
N ASP A 170 -41.59 1.17 -46.23
CA ASP A 170 -43.00 1.34 -46.62
C ASP A 170 -43.19 1.95 -48.04
N LEU A 171 -42.39 1.50 -49.01
CA LEU A 171 -42.65 1.71 -50.45
C LEU A 171 -42.46 0.42 -51.26
#